data_AF-A0A965PPP6-F1
#
_entry.id   AF-A0A965PPP6-F1
#
_cell.length_a   1.000
_cell.length_b   1.000
_cell.length_c   1.000
_cell.angle_alpha   90.00
_cell.angle_beta   90.00
_cell.angle_gamma   90.00
#
_symmetry.space_group_name_H-M   'P 1'
#
loop_
_entity.id
_entity.type
_entity.pdbx_description
1 polymer ?
#
loop_
_entity_poly.entity_id
_entity_poly.type
_entity_poly.pdbx_seq_one_letter_code
_entity_poly.pdbx_strand_id
1 'polypeptide(L)' 'MKKKFVTVQPISSDAKDRFVNIMDSFHSCVIEQEENEMLFLASLNKCYYFKLPRGGNEHWKIVK' A
#
# COMPACT_ATOMS: atom_id res chain seq x y z
N MET A 1 3.59 17.98 -10.71
CA MET A 1 2.87 17.56 -9.49
C MET A 1 3.81 16.78 -8.60
N LYS A 2 3.85 17.04 -7.29
CA LYS A 2 4.63 16.23 -6.33
C LYS A 2 3.88 14.92 -6.09
N LYS A 3 4.59 13.78 -6.17
CA LYS A 3 4.04 12.48 -5.80
C LYS A 3 3.83 12.42 -4.30
N LYS A 4 2.68 11.88 -3.87
CA LYS A 4 2.40 11.59 -2.46
C LYS A 4 2.70 10.13 -2.19
N PHE A 5 3.09 9.83 -0.96
CA PHE A 5 3.42 8.49 -0.52
C PHE A 5 2.71 8.16 0.79
N VAL A 6 2.50 6.87 1.02
CA VAL A 6 2.03 6.32 2.29
C VAL A 6 2.87 5.10 2.65
N THR A 7 3.11 4.89 3.93
CA THR A 7 3.77 3.68 4.43
C THR A 7 2.70 2.69 4.88
N VAL A 8 2.77 1.46 4.38
CA VAL A 8 1.88 0.36 4.75
C VAL A 8 2.67 -0.81 5.35
N GLN A 9 2.04 -1.56 6.24
CA GLN A 9 2.60 -2.77 6.83
C GLN A 9 1.65 -3.97 6.64
N PRO A 10 2.14 -5.12 6.15
CA PRO A 10 1.29 -6.29 5.95
C PRO A 10 0.90 -6.94 7.28
N ILE A 11 -0.38 -7.30 7.42
CA ILE A 11 -0.98 -7.94 8.60
C ILE A 11 -1.21 -9.43 8.34
N SER A 12 -2.06 -9.73 7.34
CA SER A 12 -2.41 -11.10 6.94
C SER A 12 -1.24 -11.83 6.29
N SER A 13 -1.27 -13.16 6.30
CA SER A 13 -0.30 -14.01 5.59
C SER A 13 -0.21 -13.67 4.09
N ASP A 14 -1.35 -13.47 3.42
CA ASP A 14 -1.38 -13.12 1.99
C ASP A 14 -0.70 -11.77 1.71
N ALA A 15 -0.92 -10.77 2.58
CA ALA A 15 -0.26 -9.48 2.45
C ALA A 15 1.25 -9.59 2.70
N LYS A 16 1.69 -10.42 3.66
CA LYS A 16 3.11 -10.66 3.93
C LYS A 16 3.79 -11.35 2.75
N ASP A 17 3.12 -12.31 2.12
CA ASP A 17 3.63 -12.98 0.92
C ASP A 17 3.79 -11.97 -0.24
N ARG A 18 2.75 -11.18 -0.53
CA ARG A 18 2.82 -10.12 -1.55
C ARG A 18 3.90 -9.09 -1.24
N PHE A 19 4.05 -8.71 0.02
CA PHE A 19 5.04 -7.75 0.46
C PHE A 19 6.47 -8.22 0.16
N VAL A 20 6.77 -9.48 0.45
CA VAL A 20 8.10 -10.07 0.22
C VAL A 20 8.32 -10.37 -1.26
N ASN A 21 7.34 -11.00 -1.92
CA ASN A 21 7.54 -11.58 -3.27
C ASN A 21 7.19 -10.63 -4.42
N ILE A 22 6.35 -9.60 -4.18
CA ILE A 22 5.87 -8.69 -5.23
C ILE A 22 6.31 -7.26 -4.98
N MET A 23 6.43 -6.80 -3.73
CA MET A 23 6.73 -5.40 -3.40
C MET A 23 8.19 -5.11 -3.03
N ASP A 24 9.10 -6.07 -3.20
CA ASP A 24 10.52 -5.99 -2.81
C ASP A 24 10.73 -5.60 -1.34
N SER A 25 9.78 -5.93 -0.47
CA SER A 25 9.77 -5.53 0.94
C SER A 25 9.81 -4.00 1.17
N PHE A 26 9.36 -3.20 0.20
CA PHE A 26 9.22 -1.76 0.38
C PHE A 26 7.87 -1.41 1.00
N HIS A 27 7.90 -0.80 2.18
CA HIS A 27 6.70 -0.39 2.90
C HIS A 27 6.03 0.85 2.30
N SER A 28 6.80 1.69 1.60
CA SER A 28 6.26 2.88 0.96
C SER A 28 5.51 2.52 -0.32
N CYS A 29 4.38 3.16 -0.54
CA CYS A 29 3.58 3.10 -1.76
C CYS A 29 3.32 4.51 -2.28
N VAL A 30 3.27 4.67 -3.60
CA VAL A 30 2.81 5.88 -4.26
C VAL A 30 1.29 5.94 -4.16
N ILE A 31 0.76 7.11 -3.79
CA ILE A 31 -0.66 7.39 -3.88
C ILE A 31 -0.94 7.88 -5.30
N GLU A 32 -1.55 7.02 -6.11
CA GLU A 32 -1.93 7.35 -7.48
C GLU A 32 -3.21 8.21 -7.49
N GLN A 33 -4.18 7.85 -6.65
CA GLN A 33 -5.45 8.55 -6.50
C GLN A 33 -5.96 8.50 -5.05
N GLU A 34 -6.72 9.52 -4.67
CA GLU A 34 -7.42 9.59 -3.38
C GLU A 34 -8.89 9.92 -3.67
N GLU A 35 -9.80 9.02 -3.31
CA GLU A 35 -11.24 9.23 -3.50
C GLU A 35 -11.95 8.93 -2.18
N ASN A 36 -12.63 9.93 -1.62
CA ASN A 36 -13.34 9.81 -0.36
C ASN A 36 -12.42 9.23 0.75
N GLU A 37 -12.77 8.03 1.22
CA GLU A 37 -12.07 7.29 2.28
C GLU A 37 -11.11 6.22 1.74
N MET A 38 -10.88 6.17 0.43
CA MET A 38 -10.03 5.17 -0.23
C MET A 38 -8.76 5.78 -0.83
N LEU A 39 -7.67 5.04 -0.68
CA LEU A 39 -6.37 5.31 -1.31
C LEU A 39 -6.13 4.28 -2.42
N PHE A 40 -5.73 4.74 -3.59
CA PHE A 40 -5.29 3.88 -4.68
C PHE A 40 -3.77 3.90 -4.71
N LEU A 41 -3.18 2.76 -4.40
CA LEU A 41 -1.77 2.64 -4.09
C LEU A 41 -1.05 1.80 -5.15
N ALA A 42 0.15 2.26 -5.52
CA ALA A 42 1.13 1.48 -6.25
C ALA A 42 2.35 1.26 -5.37
N SER A 43 2.80 0.02 -5.26
CA SER A 43 4.12 -0.32 -4.69
C SER A 43 5.23 0.46 -5.41
N LEU A 44 6.35 0.74 -4.73
CA LEU A 44 7.46 1.51 -5.32
C LEU A 44 8.03 0.87 -6.59
N ASN A 45 8.09 -0.46 -6.64
CA ASN A 45 8.55 -1.20 -7.82
C ASN A 45 7.46 -1.35 -8.90
N LYS A 46 6.23 -0.85 -8.65
CA LYS A 46 5.08 -0.87 -9.56
C LYS A 46 4.59 -2.27 -9.93
N CYS A 47 4.90 -3.28 -9.12
CA CYS A 47 4.50 -4.67 -9.36
C CYS A 47 3.19 -5.06 -8.65
N TYR A 48 2.76 -4.26 -7.67
CA TYR A 48 1.49 -4.43 -6.96
C TYR A 48 0.69 -3.13 -6.90
N TYR A 49 -0.60 -3.22 -7.23
CA TYR A 49 -1.59 -2.15 -7.18
C TYR A 49 -2.78 -2.59 -6.35
N PHE A 50 -3.24 -1.73 -5.45
CA PHE A 50 -4.32 -2.09 -4.53
C PHE A 50 -5.03 -0.84 -4.00
N LYS A 51 -6.26 -1.06 -3.51
CA LYS A 51 -7.03 -0.04 -2.81
C LYS A 51 -6.93 -0.27 -1.30
N LEU A 52 -6.82 0.80 -0.55
CA LEU A 52 -6.72 0.74 0.91
C LEU A 52 -7.59 1.83 1.53
N PRO A 53 -8.54 1.49 2.43
CA PRO A 53 -9.23 2.49 3.21
C PRO A 53 -8.24 3.32 4.03
N ARG A 54 -8.53 4.60 4.30
CA ARG A 54 -7.67 5.48 5.13
C ARG A 54 -7.45 4.96 6.56
N GLY A 55 -8.30 4.05 7.04
CA GLY A 55 -8.12 3.35 8.31
C GLY A 55 -7.27 2.07 8.25
N GLY A 56 -6.83 1.66 7.05
CA GLY A 56 -6.31 0.32 6.81
C GLY A 56 -7.42 -0.73 6.63
N ASN A 57 -7.01 -1.99 6.55
CA ASN A 57 -7.92 -3.13 6.47
C ASN A 57 -7.27 -4.38 7.10
N GLU A 58 -7.89 -5.55 6.95
CA GLU A 58 -7.42 -6.84 7.47
C GLU A 58 -6.07 -7.30 6.88
N HIS A 59 -5.68 -6.76 5.72
CA HIS A 59 -4.46 -7.10 5.02
C HIS A 59 -3.32 -6.12 5.27
N TRP A 60 -3.63 -4.82 5.35
CA TRP A 60 -2.65 -3.74 5.37
C TRP A 60 -2.99 -2.68 6.42
N LYS A 61 -1.98 -2.33 7.24
CA LYS A 61 -2.04 -1.23 8.19
C LYS A 61 -1.33 0.00 7.61
N ILE A 62 -1.92 1.18 7.75
CA ILE A 62 -1.22 2.45 7.45
C ILE A 62 -0.35 2.83 8.66
N VAL A 63 0.92 3.17 8.40
CA VAL A 63 1.92 3.58 9.39
C VAL A 63 2.26 5.05 9.16
N LYS A 64 2.33 5.83 10.24
CA LYS A 64 2.74 7.24 10.24
C LYS A 64 4.25 7.36 10.41
#